data_AF-A0A3B0XKG8-F1
#
_entry.id   AF-A0A3B0XKG8-F1
#
_cell.length_a   1.000
_cell.length_b   1.000
_cell.length_c   1.000
_cell.angle_alpha   90.00
_cell.angle_beta   90.00
_cell.angle_gamma   90.00
#
_symmetry.space_group_name_H-M   'P 1'
#
loop_
_entity.id
_entity.type
_entity.pdbx_description
1 polymer ?
#
loop_
_entity_poly.entity_id
_entity_poly.type
_entity_poly.pdbx_seq_one_letter_code
_entity_poly.pdbx_strand_id
1 'polypeptide(L)'
;MDAYRAPDSRLNSPGDAPFQPIKAVLLGLSVSVILLVIASVILVVVFAIIVGIDFDELDSFEQLLTTNIPFMLVDLVISTSICYFAGIVVGRHTPGKEYRYAIIVCIITLAFYLLLEFSGDSNYSYPLWFNLLTYFLTPAAILFGARPARSPTK
;
A
#
# COMPACT_ATOMS: atom_id res chain seq x y z
N MET A 1 8.80 22.92 -52.21
CA MET A 1 8.71 23.19 -50.75
C MET A 1 7.29 22.90 -50.35
N ASP A 2 7.05 21.85 -49.56
CA ASP A 2 5.70 21.50 -49.11
C ASP A 2 5.25 22.46 -48.01
N ALA A 3 4.48 23.48 -48.40
CA ALA A 3 3.93 24.48 -47.49
C ALA A 3 2.86 23.92 -46.52
N TYR A 4 2.46 22.66 -46.69
CA TYR A 4 1.42 22.00 -45.91
C TYR A 4 1.92 20.86 -45.01
N ARG A 5 3.23 20.68 -44.87
CA ARG A 5 3.75 19.66 -43.95
C ARG A 5 3.50 20.12 -42.51
N ALA A 6 2.64 19.39 -41.80
CA ALA A 6 2.40 19.62 -40.38
C ALA A 6 3.76 19.54 -39.63
N PRO A 7 4.05 20.48 -38.72
CA PRO A 7 5.27 20.42 -37.92
C PRO A 7 5.30 19.09 -37.16
N ASP A 8 6.49 18.48 -37.05
CA ASP A 8 6.69 17.28 -36.24
C ASP A 8 6.40 17.61 -34.77
N SER A 9 5.13 17.56 -34.38
CA SER A 9 4.73 17.68 -32.99
C SER A 9 5.05 16.34 -32.34
N ARG A 10 6.24 16.23 -31.76
CA ARG A 10 6.50 15.23 -30.72
C ARG A 10 5.64 15.61 -29.52
N LEU A 11 4.37 15.23 -29.56
CA LEU A 11 3.58 15.11 -28.34
C LEU A 11 4.31 14.07 -27.52
N ASN A 12 5.02 14.50 -26.47
CA ASN A 12 5.63 13.60 -25.48
C ASN A 12 4.58 12.56 -25.17
N SER A 13 4.81 11.35 -25.68
CA SER A 13 3.81 10.31 -25.54
C SER A 13 3.78 9.98 -24.05
N PRO A 14 2.63 9.68 -23.46
CA PRO A 14 2.54 9.30 -22.04
C PRO A 14 3.42 8.09 -21.64
N GLY A 15 4.15 7.47 -22.59
CA GLY A 15 5.22 6.49 -22.37
C GLY A 15 6.64 7.05 -22.21
N ASP A 16 6.87 8.37 -22.34
CA ASP A 16 8.20 9.00 -22.16
C ASP A 16 8.53 9.33 -20.69
N ALA A 17 7.71 8.86 -19.73
CA ALA A 17 8.05 9.00 -18.32
C ALA A 17 9.39 8.28 -18.06
N PRO A 18 10.40 8.97 -17.50
CA PRO A 18 11.72 8.39 -17.34
C PRO A 18 11.63 7.17 -16.42
N PHE A 19 12.04 6.02 -16.94
CA PHE A 19 12.11 4.78 -16.18
C PHE A 19 13.06 4.94 -14.99
N GLN A 20 12.52 4.96 -13.76
CA GLN A 20 13.28 5.23 -12.54
C GLN A 20 13.01 4.14 -11.50
N PRO A 21 13.60 2.95 -11.67
CA PRO A 21 13.24 1.75 -10.90
C PRO A 21 13.53 1.90 -9.40
N ILE A 22 14.67 2.51 -9.06
CA ILE A 22 15.06 2.73 -7.66
C ILE A 22 14.07 3.68 -6.98
N LYS A 23 13.68 4.77 -7.64
CA LYS A 23 12.70 5.71 -7.08
C LYS A 23 11.33 5.08 -6.94
N ALA A 24 10.92 4.25 -7.90
CA ALA A 24 9.65 3.53 -7.84
C ALA A 24 9.59 2.61 -6.62
N VAL A 25 10.64 1.83 -6.37
CA VAL A 25 10.71 0.92 -5.23
C VAL A 25 10.75 1.70 -3.91
N LEU A 26 11.58 2.75 -3.81
CA LEU A 26 11.67 3.56 -2.59
C LEU A 26 10.36 4.28 -2.26
N LEU A 27 9.70 4.87 -3.26
CA LEU A 27 8.41 5.54 -3.08
C LEU A 27 7.27 4.56 -2.82
N GLY A 28 7.27 3.41 -3.50
CA GLY A 28 6.31 2.34 -3.24
C GLY A 28 6.43 1.82 -1.82
N LEU A 29 7.67 1.59 -1.35
CA LEU A 29 7.94 1.16 0.01
C LEU A 29 7.57 2.22 1.04
N SER A 30 7.94 3.49 0.82
CA SER A 30 7.60 4.57 1.74
C SER A 30 6.08 4.70 1.90
N VAL A 31 5.32 4.59 0.82
CA VAL A 31 3.85 4.58 0.89
C VAL A 31 3.36 3.30 1.59
N SER A 32 3.85 2.12 1.23
CA SER A 32 3.33 0.87 1.83
C SER A 32 3.67 0.70 3.31
N VAL A 33 4.79 1.25 3.79
CA VAL A 33 5.27 1.07 5.17
C VAL A 33 5.00 2.32 6.00
N ILE A 34 5.56 3.48 5.60
CA ILE A 34 5.50 4.69 6.42
C ILE A 34 4.07 5.21 6.51
N LEU A 35 3.35 5.30 5.37
CA LEU A 35 1.96 5.77 5.40
C LEU A 35 1.05 4.79 6.14
N LEU A 36 1.32 3.48 6.05
CA LEU A 36 0.57 2.46 6.77
C LEU A 36 0.77 2.57 8.29
N VAL A 37 2.02 2.77 8.75
CA VAL A 37 2.32 3.01 10.17
C VAL A 37 1.60 4.27 10.65
N ILE A 38 1.68 5.38 9.92
CA ILE A 38 1.00 6.64 10.28
C ILE A 38 -0.51 6.41 10.35
N ALA A 39 -1.10 5.75 9.36
CA ALA A 39 -2.53 5.49 9.31
C ALA A 39 -2.99 4.58 10.46
N SER A 40 -2.19 3.55 10.79
CA SER A 40 -2.46 2.65 11.91
C SER A 40 -2.43 3.39 13.25
N VAL A 41 -1.42 4.25 13.50
CA VAL A 41 -1.37 5.08 14.71
C VAL A 41 -2.59 6.01 14.80
N ILE A 42 -2.96 6.69 13.71
CA ILE A 42 -4.14 7.56 13.69
C ILE A 42 -5.40 6.75 13.97
N LEU A 43 -5.56 5.58 13.35
CA LEU A 43 -6.73 4.73 13.52
C LEU A 43 -6.87 4.25 14.97
N VAL A 44 -5.77 3.81 15.58
CA VAL A 44 -5.72 3.39 16.99
C VAL A 44 -6.12 4.53 17.92
N VAL A 45 -5.58 5.74 17.70
CA VAL A 45 -5.91 6.93 18.50
C VAL A 45 -7.38 7.33 18.36
N VAL A 46 -7.90 7.39 17.13
CA VAL A 46 -9.30 7.73 16.86
C VAL A 46 -10.23 6.71 17.53
N PHE A 47 -9.89 5.43 17.43
CA PHE A 47 -10.67 4.36 18.03
C PHE A 47 -10.66 4.43 19.56
N ALA A 48 -9.51 4.68 20.19
CA ALA A 48 -9.40 4.89 21.63
C ALA A 48 -10.30 6.04 22.12
N ILE A 49 -10.32 7.17 21.40
CA ILE A 49 -11.19 8.32 21.70
C ILE A 49 -12.67 7.96 21.59
N ILE A 50 -13.06 7.19 20.57
CA ILE A 50 -14.46 6.80 20.34
C ILE A 50 -14.95 5.85 21.44
N VAL A 51 -14.12 4.90 21.87
CA VAL A 51 -14.51 3.92 22.91
C VAL A 51 -14.36 4.50 24.32
N GLY A 52 -13.58 5.58 24.48
CA GLY A 52 -13.38 6.24 25.78
C GLY A 52 -12.47 5.46 26.72
N ILE A 53 -11.44 4.79 26.17
CA ILE A 53 -10.48 4.00 26.94
C ILE A 53 -9.32 4.88 27.40
N ASP A 54 -8.93 4.73 28.67
CA ASP A 54 -7.68 5.32 29.18
C ASP A 54 -6.48 4.48 28.75
N PHE A 55 -5.43 5.14 28.24
CA PHE A 55 -4.22 4.48 27.75
C PHE A 55 -3.37 3.84 28.87
N ASP A 56 -3.75 4.05 30.13
CA ASP A 56 -3.06 3.50 31.30
C ASP A 56 -3.23 1.98 31.43
N GLU A 57 -4.23 1.38 30.76
CA GLU A 57 -4.45 -0.07 30.71
C GLU A 57 -4.11 -0.65 29.32
N LEU A 58 -2.83 -0.65 28.96
CA LEU A 58 -2.37 -1.13 27.64
C LEU A 58 -2.82 -2.56 27.29
N ASP A 59 -2.77 -3.49 28.25
CA ASP A 59 -3.11 -4.90 28.00
C ASP A 59 -4.60 -5.09 27.64
N SER A 60 -5.49 -4.35 28.32
CA SER A 60 -6.93 -4.41 28.03
C SER A 60 -7.26 -3.73 26.70
N PHE A 61 -6.49 -2.69 26.34
CA PHE A 61 -6.61 -2.01 25.05
C PHE A 61 -6.20 -2.89 23.87
N GLU A 62 -5.06 -3.59 23.95
CA GLU A 62 -4.61 -4.52 22.89
C GLU A 62 -5.61 -5.66 22.68
N GLN A 63 -6.16 -6.21 23.76
CA GLN A 63 -7.19 -7.23 23.68
C GLN A 63 -8.47 -6.71 23.02
N LEU A 64 -8.83 -5.45 23.27
CA LEU A 64 -10.01 -4.83 22.66
C LEU A 64 -9.82 -4.58 21.17
N LEU A 65 -8.63 -4.15 20.73
CA LEU A 65 -8.32 -3.99 19.30
C LEU A 65 -8.39 -5.32 18.54
N THR A 66 -7.86 -6.39 19.11
CA THR A 66 -7.80 -7.72 18.49
C THR A 66 -9.16 -8.44 18.47
N THR A 67 -10.11 -8.02 19.30
CA THR A 67 -11.46 -8.62 19.36
C THR A 67 -12.54 -7.78 18.66
N ASN A 68 -12.29 -6.50 18.42
CA ASN A 68 -13.27 -5.60 17.80
C ASN A 68 -13.32 -5.76 16.27
N ILE A 69 -14.34 -6.47 15.78
CA ILE A 69 -14.55 -6.71 14.33
C ILE A 69 -14.67 -5.41 13.52
N PRO A 70 -15.46 -4.40 13.93
CA PRO A 70 -15.51 -3.13 13.21
C PRO A 70 -14.15 -2.45 13.03
N PHE A 71 -13.33 -2.41 14.09
CA PHE A 71 -11.97 -1.86 14.01
C PHE A 71 -11.12 -2.60 12.99
N MET A 72 -11.07 -3.94 13.07
CA MET A 72 -10.32 -4.77 12.13
C MET A 72 -10.76 -4.57 10.68
N LEU A 73 -12.07 -4.47 10.41
CA LEU A 73 -12.57 -4.23 9.06
C LEU A 73 -12.15 -2.87 8.51
N VAL A 74 -12.18 -1.82 9.35
CA VAL A 74 -11.73 -0.48 8.96
C VAL A 74 -10.22 -0.47 8.69
N ASP A 75 -9.42 -1.10 9.56
CA ASP A 75 -7.98 -1.22 9.36
C ASP A 75 -7.64 -1.95 8.05
N LEU A 76 -8.35 -3.03 7.76
CA LEU A 76 -8.19 -3.82 6.54
C LEU A 76 -8.52 -3.00 5.28
N VAL A 77 -9.58 -2.19 5.30
CA VAL A 77 -9.94 -1.31 4.17
C VAL A 77 -8.90 -0.21 3.97
N ILE A 78 -8.43 0.42 5.05
CA ILE A 78 -7.43 1.50 5.00
C ILE A 78 -6.09 0.96 4.51
N SER A 79 -5.59 -0.12 5.11
CA SER A 79 -4.33 -0.77 4.71
C SER A 79 -4.35 -1.23 3.26
N THR A 80 -5.43 -1.88 2.82
CA THR A 80 -5.62 -2.30 1.41
C THR A 80 -5.60 -1.09 0.48
N SER A 81 -6.26 0.01 0.86
CA SER A 81 -6.27 1.25 0.06
C SER A 81 -4.88 1.86 -0.07
N ILE A 82 -4.10 1.90 1.02
CA ILE A 82 -2.72 2.39 1.03
C ILE A 82 -1.82 1.52 0.16
N CYS A 83 -1.93 0.19 0.27
CA CYS A 83 -1.20 -0.76 -0.56
C CYS A 83 -1.55 -0.60 -2.06
N TYR A 84 -2.81 -0.33 -2.37
CA TYR A 84 -3.25 -0.02 -3.73
C TYR A 84 -2.60 1.28 -4.25
N PHE A 85 -2.56 2.33 -3.45
CA PHE A 85 -1.85 3.57 -3.80
C PHE A 85 -0.34 3.36 -3.97
N ALA A 86 0.30 2.53 -3.14
CA ALA A 86 1.70 2.15 -3.32
C ALA A 86 1.92 1.50 -4.69
N GLY A 87 1.03 0.59 -5.09
CA GLY A 87 1.03 0.00 -6.43
C GLY A 87 0.95 1.04 -7.54
N ILE A 88 0.02 2.00 -7.44
CA ILE A 88 -0.12 3.10 -8.42
C ILE A 88 1.18 3.89 -8.55
N VAL A 89 1.81 4.24 -7.42
CA VAL A 89 3.07 4.99 -7.40
C VAL A 89 4.18 4.22 -8.11
N VAL A 90 4.28 2.90 -7.87
CA VAL A 90 5.27 2.05 -8.55
C VAL A 90 5.01 2.01 -10.06
N GLY A 91 3.76 1.78 -10.47
CA GLY A 91 3.38 1.70 -11.88
C GLY A 91 3.68 2.98 -12.64
N ARG A 92 3.43 4.15 -12.03
CA ARG A 92 3.73 5.46 -12.64
C ARG A 92 5.21 5.72 -12.90
N HIS A 93 6.10 5.09 -12.14
CA HIS A 93 7.56 5.31 -12.24
C HIS A 93 8.31 4.19 -13.00
N THR A 94 7.60 3.12 -13.38
CA THR A 94 8.19 1.96 -14.09
C THR A 94 7.37 1.54 -15.31
N PRO A 95 7.11 2.45 -16.26
CA PRO A 95 6.32 2.14 -17.45
C PRO A 95 6.90 0.95 -18.22
N GLY A 96 6.04 -0.01 -18.59
CA GLY A 96 6.38 -1.23 -19.31
C GLY A 96 7.02 -2.35 -18.48
N LYS A 97 7.31 -2.11 -17.19
CA LYS A 97 7.85 -3.11 -16.25
C LYS A 97 7.13 -3.06 -14.90
N GLU A 98 5.90 -2.55 -14.85
CA GLU A 98 5.16 -2.22 -13.64
C GLU A 98 5.03 -3.44 -12.72
N TYR A 99 4.60 -4.58 -13.27
CA TYR A 99 4.44 -5.81 -12.51
C TYR A 99 5.74 -6.33 -11.91
N ARG A 100 6.87 -6.20 -12.60
CA ARG A 100 8.17 -6.68 -12.08
C ARG A 100 8.56 -5.91 -10.83
N TYR A 101 8.41 -4.59 -10.83
CA TYR A 101 8.74 -3.76 -9.68
C TYR A 101 7.68 -3.81 -8.58
N ALA A 102 6.40 -3.98 -8.93
CA ALA A 102 5.33 -4.20 -7.98
C ALA A 102 5.52 -5.50 -7.18
N ILE A 103 5.95 -6.59 -7.83
CA ILE A 103 6.30 -7.85 -7.16
C ILE A 103 7.45 -7.64 -6.18
N ILE A 104 8.48 -6.88 -6.55
CA ILE A 104 9.61 -6.59 -5.66
C ILE A 104 9.12 -5.84 -4.41
N VAL A 105 8.34 -4.77 -4.59
CA VAL A 105 7.77 -4.02 -3.46
C VAL A 105 6.91 -4.92 -2.60
N CYS A 106 6.04 -5.73 -3.21
CA CYS A 106 5.18 -6.68 -2.51
C CYS A 106 5.97 -7.67 -1.65
N ILE A 107 7.04 -8.27 -2.18
CA ILE A 107 7.89 -9.23 -1.43
C ILE A 107 8.51 -8.52 -0.22
N ILE A 108 9.03 -7.31 -0.41
CA ILE A 108 9.66 -6.55 0.67
C ILE A 108 8.61 -6.15 1.72
N THR A 109 7.44 -5.65 1.32
CA THR A 109 6.35 -5.28 2.24
C THR A 109 5.88 -6.49 3.04
N LEU A 110 5.68 -7.65 2.41
CA LEU A 110 5.33 -8.90 3.11
C LEU A 110 6.43 -9.35 4.06
N ALA A 111 7.71 -9.25 3.66
CA ALA A 111 8.82 -9.59 4.53
C ALA A 111 8.87 -8.70 5.78
N PHE A 112 8.60 -7.39 5.64
CA PHE A 112 8.45 -6.49 6.78
C PHE A 112 7.29 -6.88 7.70
N TYR A 113 6.13 -7.21 7.11
CA TYR A 113 4.95 -7.60 7.88
C TYR A 113 5.21 -8.88 8.68
N LEU A 114 5.77 -9.90 8.04
CA LEU A 114 6.16 -11.15 8.70
C LEU A 114 7.21 -10.91 9.79
N LEU A 115 8.21 -10.08 9.52
CA LEU A 115 9.26 -9.77 10.50
C LEU A 115 8.66 -9.11 11.75
N LEU A 116 7.72 -8.18 11.58
CA LEU A 116 7.03 -7.53 12.70
C LEU A 116 6.19 -8.54 13.50
N GLU A 117 5.50 -9.44 12.83
CA GLU A 117 4.68 -10.47 13.48
C GLU A 117 5.52 -11.48 14.27
N PHE A 118 6.68 -11.90 13.75
CA PHE A 118 7.60 -12.80 14.47
C PHE A 118 8.41 -12.11 15.57
N SER A 119 8.49 -10.78 15.57
CA SER A 119 9.28 -10.02 16.57
C SER A 119 8.46 -9.63 17.81
N GLY A 120 7.13 -9.80 17.78
CA GLY A 120 6.26 -9.45 18.89
C GLY A 120 6.09 -10.59 19.90
N ASP A 121 6.33 -10.33 21.17
CA ASP A 121 6.04 -11.25 22.30
C ASP A 121 4.53 -11.34 22.63
N SER A 122 3.64 -10.94 21.72
CA SER A 122 2.24 -10.71 22.09
C SER A 122 1.43 -12.02 22.21
N ASN A 123 0.97 -12.29 23.44
CA ASN A 123 -0.09 -13.27 23.74
C ASN A 123 -1.44 -12.94 23.06
N TYR A 124 -1.55 -11.76 22.44
CA TYR A 124 -2.72 -11.28 21.72
C TYR A 124 -2.48 -11.34 20.21
N SER A 125 -2.58 -12.53 19.65
CA SER A 125 -2.58 -12.70 18.20
C SER A 125 -3.92 -12.26 17.63
N TYR A 126 -3.88 -11.44 16.57
CA TYR A 126 -5.08 -11.15 15.77
C TYR A 126 -5.74 -12.45 15.30
N PRO A 127 -7.08 -12.45 15.10
CA PRO A 127 -7.78 -13.62 14.59
C PRO A 127 -7.18 -14.10 13.26
N LEU A 128 -7.05 -15.43 13.11
CA LEU A 128 -6.42 -16.04 11.94
C LEU A 128 -7.03 -15.56 10.61
N TRP A 129 -8.34 -15.34 10.57
CA TRP A 129 -9.03 -14.83 9.37
C TRP A 129 -8.53 -13.43 8.95
N PHE A 130 -8.20 -12.57 9.91
CA PHE A 130 -7.70 -11.22 9.66
C PHE A 130 -6.31 -11.29 9.05
N ASN A 131 -5.39 -12.06 9.66
CA ASN A 131 -4.04 -12.24 9.12
C ASN A 131 -4.06 -12.83 7.72
N LEU A 132 -4.88 -13.86 7.47
CA LEU A 132 -5.04 -14.44 6.13
C LEU A 132 -5.52 -13.42 5.09
N LEU A 133 -6.52 -12.61 5.44
CA LEU A 133 -6.99 -11.58 4.53
C LEU A 133 -5.92 -10.52 4.29
N THR A 134 -5.20 -10.07 5.31
CA THR A 134 -4.12 -9.08 5.15
C THR A 134 -3.02 -9.63 4.24
N TYR A 135 -2.55 -10.86 4.48
CA TYR A 135 -1.55 -11.49 3.62
C TYR A 135 -1.99 -11.67 2.17
N PHE A 136 -3.29 -11.82 1.91
CA PHE A 136 -3.81 -11.94 0.55
C PHE A 136 -4.08 -10.57 -0.09
N LEU A 137 -4.61 -9.62 0.66
CA LEU A 137 -5.01 -8.31 0.16
C LEU A 137 -3.83 -7.38 -0.06
N THR A 138 -2.78 -7.42 0.76
CA THR A 138 -1.56 -6.65 0.56
C THR A 138 -0.93 -6.90 -0.83
N PRO A 139 -0.58 -8.15 -1.21
CA PRO A 139 -0.02 -8.43 -2.54
C PRO A 139 -1.02 -8.12 -3.64
N ALA A 140 -2.29 -8.49 -3.47
CA ALA A 140 -3.31 -8.22 -4.47
C ALA A 140 -3.44 -6.71 -4.73
N ALA A 141 -3.58 -5.89 -3.69
CA ALA A 141 -3.74 -4.45 -3.79
C ALA A 141 -2.56 -3.78 -4.50
N ILE A 142 -1.32 -4.13 -4.14
CA ILE A 142 -0.12 -3.59 -4.79
C ILE A 142 -0.11 -3.95 -6.29
N LEU A 143 -0.39 -5.20 -6.63
CA LEU A 143 -0.42 -5.67 -8.02
C LEU A 143 -1.56 -5.05 -8.83
N PHE A 144 -2.75 -4.90 -8.23
CA PHE A 144 -3.90 -4.24 -8.85
C PHE A 144 -3.63 -2.75 -9.05
N GLY A 145 -3.01 -2.08 -8.09
CA GLY A 145 -2.64 -0.66 -8.18
C GLY A 145 -1.56 -0.40 -9.22
N ALA A 146 -0.62 -1.31 -9.36
CA ALA A 146 0.46 -1.22 -10.36
C ALA A 146 0.02 -1.55 -11.78
N ARG A 147 -1.25 -1.89 -12.01
CA ARG A 147 -1.75 -2.14 -13.36
C ARG A 147 -1.45 -0.93 -14.25
N PRO A 148 -0.90 -1.14 -15.45
CA PRO A 148 -0.62 -0.05 -16.36
C PRO A 148 -1.92 0.71 -16.59
N ALA A 149 -1.93 1.99 -16.21
CA ALA A 149 -2.97 2.91 -16.67
C ALA A 149 -2.83 2.93 -18.19
N ARG A 150 -3.65 2.13 -18.88
CA ARG A 150 -3.72 2.15 -20.34
C ARG A 150 -4.03 3.59 -20.71
N SER A 151 -3.02 4.33 -21.15
CA SER A 151 -3.26 5.52 -21.94
C SER A 151 -4.19 5.06 -23.06
N PRO A 152 -5.38 5.66 -23.21
CA PRO A 152 -6.23 5.33 -24.33
C PRO A 152 -5.45 5.69 -25.58
N THR A 153 -4.92 4.66 -26.25
CA THR A 153 -4.43 4.74 -27.61
C THR A 153 -5.61 5.20 -28.45
N LYS A 154 -5.62 6.49 -28.80
CA LYS A 154 -6.40 7.05 -29.88
C LYS A 154 -5.44 7.34 -31.03
#